data_AF-A0A1Y1LKW6-F1
#
_entry.id   AF-A0A1Y1LKW6-F1
#
_cell.length_a   1.000
_cell.length_b   1.000
_cell.length_c   1.000
_cell.angle_alpha   90.00
_cell.angle_beta   90.00
_cell.angle_gamma   90.00
#
_symmetry.space_group_name_H-M   'P 1'
#
loop_
_entity.id
_entity.type
_entity.pdbx_description
1 polymer ?
#
loop_
_entity_poly.entity_id
_entity_poly.type
_entity_poly.pdbx_seq_one_letter_code
_entity_poly.pdbx_strand_id
1 'polypeptide(L)'
;MPRPGAFGSSLADLASYLLTNGPRKVYPASRRVRVIHNHTTIVDSTKAVHVWEHDGYPQFYFPLSELKNCSKRDIQLVRSDGVARAAVVEVTIPSRNGIKETKTDRVIRFTDDRSLGALSGLVRLEFGAMDQWLEEDVPVYVHPKDPFKRIDILPSSRPIEVRVEGR
;
A
#
# COMPACT_ATOMS: atom_id res chain seq x y z
N MET A 1 20.27 13.41 2.24
CA MET A 1 19.24 12.58 2.91
C MET A 1 18.73 11.54 1.92
N PRO A 2 18.44 10.30 2.33
CA PRO A 2 17.74 9.34 1.48
C PRO A 2 16.38 9.92 1.04
N ARG A 3 15.90 9.52 -0.15
CA ARG A 3 14.59 9.95 -0.65
C ARG A 3 13.51 9.56 0.37
N PRO A 4 12.48 10.39 0.62
CA PRO A 4 11.34 9.99 1.45
C PRO A 4 10.81 8.62 1.01
N GLY A 5 10.67 7.71 1.96
CA GLY A 5 10.15 6.36 1.73
C GLY A 5 11.09 5.39 1.01
N ALA A 6 12.37 5.75 0.86
CA ALA A 6 13.41 4.79 0.48
C ALA A 6 13.39 3.57 1.41
N PHE A 7 13.70 2.39 0.85
CA PHE A 7 13.71 1.15 1.61
C PHE A 7 14.61 1.24 2.86
N GLY A 8 14.14 0.73 3.99
CA GLY A 8 14.85 0.80 5.27
C GLY A 8 14.83 2.16 5.98
N SER A 9 14.19 3.20 5.41
CA SER A 9 14.02 4.48 6.10
C SER A 9 12.99 4.42 7.24
N SER A 10 13.01 5.41 8.13
CA SER A 10 12.01 5.56 9.20
C SER A 10 10.64 5.82 8.59
N LEU A 11 9.69 4.92 8.87
CA LEU A 11 8.30 5.07 8.42
C LEU A 11 7.56 6.17 9.18
N ALA A 12 7.97 6.45 10.42
CA ALA A 12 7.45 7.58 11.17
C ALA A 12 7.88 8.91 10.53
N ASP A 13 9.12 9.00 10.03
CA ASP A 13 9.63 10.19 9.35
C ASP A 13 8.94 10.38 8.01
N LEU A 14 8.73 9.30 7.25
CA LEU A 14 7.93 9.35 6.01
C LEU A 14 6.50 9.82 6.29
N ALA A 15 5.83 9.24 7.30
CA ALA A 15 4.47 9.64 7.66
C ALA A 15 4.43 11.12 8.06
N SER A 16 5.39 11.59 8.86
CA SER A 16 5.51 12.99 9.27
C SER A 16 5.72 13.89 8.06
N TYR A 17 6.62 13.52 7.15
CA TYR A 17 6.88 14.24 5.90
C TYR A 17 5.60 14.37 5.06
N LEU A 18 4.85 13.29 4.88
CA LEU A 18 3.61 13.29 4.11
C LEU A 18 2.48 14.08 4.76
N LEU A 19 2.39 14.08 6.11
CA LEU A 19 1.41 14.91 6.82
C LEU A 19 1.73 16.41 6.67
N THR A 20 3.01 16.79 6.68
CA THR A 20 3.43 18.19 6.54
C THR A 20 3.39 18.69 5.09
N ASN A 21 3.85 17.88 4.14
CA ASN A 21 4.08 18.34 2.77
C ASN A 21 3.03 17.83 1.78
N GLY A 22 2.22 16.85 2.18
CA GLY A 22 1.38 16.08 1.27
C GLY A 22 2.20 15.16 0.35
N PRO A 23 1.52 14.24 -0.37
CA PRO A 23 2.11 13.54 -1.50
C PRO A 23 2.26 14.49 -2.70
N ARG A 24 3.21 14.20 -3.61
CA ARG A 24 3.41 15.00 -4.84
C ARG A 24 2.22 14.92 -5.78
N LYS A 25 1.69 13.71 -5.96
CA LYS A 25 0.47 13.43 -6.74
C LYS A 25 -0.12 12.10 -6.31
N VAL A 26 -1.42 11.94 -6.51
CA VAL A 26 -2.17 10.73 -6.15
C VAL A 26 -3.14 10.39 -7.28
N TYR A 27 -3.12 9.14 -7.74
CA TYR A 27 -4.02 8.65 -8.78
C TYR A 27 -4.52 7.24 -8.45
N PRO A 28 -5.80 6.91 -8.72
CA PRO A 28 -6.26 5.53 -8.64
C PRO A 28 -5.39 4.60 -9.50
N ALA A 29 -5.07 3.42 -8.99
CA ALA A 29 -4.55 2.35 -9.83
C ALA A 29 -5.75 1.64 -10.47
N SER A 30 -5.74 1.49 -11.80
CA SER A 30 -6.82 0.83 -12.55
C SER A 30 -6.76 -0.69 -12.51
N ARG A 31 -5.62 -1.24 -12.08
CA ARG A 31 -5.30 -2.66 -12.11
C ARG A 31 -5.43 -3.28 -10.73
N ARG A 32 -5.71 -4.59 -10.71
CA ARG A 32 -5.70 -5.39 -9.48
C ARG A 32 -4.28 -5.46 -8.96
N VAL A 33 -4.09 -5.20 -7.67
CA VAL A 33 -2.80 -5.34 -7.01
C VAL A 33 -2.94 -6.35 -5.88
N ARG A 34 -1.98 -7.27 -5.83
CA ARG A 34 -1.86 -8.26 -4.76
C ARG A 34 -0.55 -8.10 -4.01
N VAL A 35 -0.63 -8.27 -2.69
CA VAL A 35 0.53 -8.27 -1.80
C VAL A 35 0.56 -9.58 -1.05
N ILE A 36 1.67 -10.29 -1.15
CA ILE A 36 1.92 -11.55 -0.46
C ILE A 36 3.01 -11.33 0.58
N HIS A 37 2.74 -11.83 1.78
CA HIS A 37 3.71 -11.92 2.85
C HIS A 37 3.45 -13.18 3.68
N ASN A 38 4.49 -13.91 4.05
CA ASN A 38 4.41 -15.23 4.70
C ASN A 38 3.53 -16.22 3.93
N HIS A 39 3.70 -16.28 2.61
CA HIS A 39 2.86 -17.09 1.70
C HIS A 39 1.35 -16.79 1.78
N THR A 40 0.96 -15.67 2.39
CA THR A 40 -0.43 -15.26 2.55
C THR A 40 -0.69 -14.01 1.75
N THR A 41 -1.73 -14.03 0.91
CA THR A 41 -2.22 -12.82 0.25
C THR A 41 -2.90 -11.94 1.29
N ILE A 42 -2.21 -10.87 1.69
CA ILE A 42 -2.69 -9.91 2.69
C ILE A 42 -3.42 -8.72 2.04
N VAL A 43 -3.21 -8.50 0.74
CA VAL A 43 -3.99 -7.56 -0.06
C VAL A 43 -4.31 -8.21 -1.39
N ASP A 44 -5.56 -8.07 -1.84
CA ASP A 44 -6.03 -8.43 -3.17
C ASP A 44 -7.13 -7.46 -3.58
N SER A 45 -6.77 -6.43 -4.33
CA SER A 45 -7.64 -5.26 -4.49
C SER A 45 -7.51 -4.56 -5.83
N THR A 46 -8.63 -4.06 -6.34
CA THR A 46 -8.68 -3.08 -7.45
C THR A 46 -8.83 -1.64 -6.94
N LYS A 47 -8.68 -1.41 -5.63
CA LYS A 47 -8.78 -0.08 -5.00
C LYS A 47 -7.41 0.47 -4.59
N ALA A 48 -6.35 -0.07 -5.18
CA ALA A 48 -5.02 0.46 -4.98
C ALA A 48 -4.94 1.91 -5.51
N VAL A 49 -4.04 2.68 -4.91
CA VAL A 49 -3.81 4.08 -5.24
C VAL A 49 -2.31 4.27 -5.43
N HIS A 50 -1.92 4.88 -6.54
CA HIS A 50 -0.55 5.34 -6.75
C HIS A 50 -0.33 6.65 -6.00
N VAL A 51 0.62 6.64 -5.07
CA VAL A 51 1.03 7.82 -4.28
C VAL A 51 2.49 8.13 -4.56
N TRP A 52 2.78 9.33 -5.06
CA TRP A 52 4.16 9.78 -5.23
C TRP A 52 4.64 10.46 -3.95
N GLU A 53 5.39 9.70 -3.14
CA GLU A 53 6.11 10.21 -1.98
C GLU A 53 7.26 11.17 -2.40
N HIS A 54 7.71 11.06 -3.66
CA HIS A 54 8.71 11.89 -4.33
C HIS A 54 8.53 11.82 -5.87
N ASP A 55 9.27 12.61 -6.65
CA ASP A 55 9.04 12.77 -8.10
C ASP A 55 9.48 11.59 -9.00
N GLY A 56 10.06 10.55 -8.42
CA GLY A 56 10.74 9.49 -9.17
C GLY A 56 9.77 8.42 -9.70
N TYR A 57 9.00 7.84 -8.78
CA TYR A 57 8.08 6.73 -9.01
C TYR A 57 6.98 6.73 -7.93
N PRO A 58 5.81 6.13 -8.20
CA PRO A 58 4.77 5.95 -7.20
C PRO A 58 5.05 4.80 -6.23
N GLN A 59 4.32 4.80 -5.12
CA GLN A 59 4.10 3.65 -4.24
C GLN A 59 2.64 3.23 -4.29
N PHE A 60 2.36 1.96 -4.02
CA PHE A 60 0.99 1.48 -3.83
C PHE A 60 0.53 1.75 -2.41
N TYR A 61 -0.60 2.42 -2.30
CA TYR A 61 -1.37 2.57 -1.08
C TYR A 61 -2.73 1.92 -1.28
N PHE A 62 -3.39 1.55 -0.19
CA PHE A 62 -4.70 0.90 -0.24
C PHE A 62 -5.60 1.49 0.84
N PRO A 63 -6.93 1.48 0.69
CA PRO A 63 -7.81 1.65 1.84
C PRO A 63 -7.47 0.62 2.91
N LEU A 64 -7.45 1.01 4.19
CA LEU A 64 -7.10 0.11 5.30
C LEU A 64 -7.95 -1.18 5.31
N SER A 65 -9.19 -1.08 4.84
CA SER A 65 -10.13 -2.19 4.73
C SER A 65 -9.70 -3.28 3.74
N GLU A 66 -8.80 -3.00 2.80
CA GLU A 66 -8.29 -3.96 1.82
C GLU A 66 -7.16 -4.84 2.38
N LEU A 67 -6.61 -4.50 3.55
CA LEU A 67 -5.61 -5.32 4.23
C LEU A 67 -6.30 -6.43 5.02
N LYS A 68 -6.29 -7.66 4.49
CA LYS A 68 -6.96 -8.86 4.99
C LYS A 68 -5.97 -9.90 5.53
N ASN A 69 -6.50 -10.98 6.11
CA ASN A 69 -5.73 -12.17 6.52
C ASN A 69 -4.58 -11.87 7.50
N CYS A 70 -4.68 -10.79 8.27
CA CYS A 70 -3.69 -10.37 9.25
C CYS A 70 -4.36 -9.56 10.37
N SER A 71 -3.74 -9.52 11.55
CA SER A 71 -4.09 -8.54 12.59
C SER A 71 -3.18 -7.32 12.50
N LYS A 72 -3.60 -6.21 13.12
CA LYS A 72 -2.92 -4.91 13.06
C LYS A 72 -2.87 -4.30 14.45
N ARG A 73 -1.73 -3.71 14.82
CA ARG A 73 -1.54 -3.00 16.08
C ARG A 73 -0.69 -1.76 15.83
N ASP A 74 -1.20 -0.60 16.21
CA ASP A 74 -0.39 0.62 16.17
C ASP A 74 0.75 0.51 17.20
N ILE A 75 1.99 0.71 16.76
CA ILE A 75 3.17 0.63 17.62
C ILE A 75 3.85 2.00 17.81
N GLN A 76 3.61 2.94 16.90
CA GLN A 76 4.14 4.30 17.00
C GLN A 76 3.17 5.29 16.37
N LEU A 77 2.57 6.17 17.19
CA LEU A 77 1.69 7.24 16.70
C LEU A 77 2.51 8.38 16.11
N VAL A 78 2.05 8.91 14.99
CA VAL A 78 2.61 10.09 14.31
C VAL A 78 1.57 11.20 14.36
N ARG A 79 1.97 12.34 14.93
CA ARG A 79 1.06 13.47 15.21
C ARG A 79 1.34 14.64 14.27
N SER A 80 0.28 15.33 13.88
CA SER A 80 0.31 16.66 13.25
C SER A 80 -0.60 17.57 14.07
N ASP A 81 -0.12 18.76 14.43
CA ASP A 81 -0.85 19.75 15.24
C ASP A 81 -1.41 19.16 16.55
N GLY A 82 -0.60 18.32 17.21
CA GLY A 82 -0.97 17.65 18.47
C GLY A 82 -1.94 16.47 18.32
N VAL A 83 -2.51 16.25 17.14
CA VAL A 83 -3.48 15.16 16.87
C VAL A 83 -2.77 13.97 16.20
N ALA A 84 -3.05 12.75 16.64
CA ALA A 84 -2.56 11.55 15.96
C ALA A 84 -3.28 11.39 14.61
N ARG A 85 -2.52 11.50 13.51
CA ARG A 85 -3.03 11.44 12.13
C ARG A 85 -2.53 10.23 11.35
N ALA A 86 -1.40 9.65 11.78
CA ALA A 86 -0.85 8.43 11.21
C ALA A 86 -0.23 7.55 12.31
N ALA A 87 0.14 6.31 11.97
CA ALA A 87 0.93 5.45 12.83
C ALA A 87 1.73 4.46 12.01
N VAL A 88 2.88 4.06 12.56
CA VAL A 88 3.55 2.81 12.20
C VAL A 88 2.78 1.66 12.84
N VAL A 89 2.51 0.63 12.05
CA VAL A 89 1.64 -0.49 12.40
C VAL A 89 2.44 -1.78 12.34
N GLU A 90 2.37 -2.56 13.42
CA GLU A 90 2.75 -3.96 13.39
C GLU A 90 1.60 -4.76 12.77
N VAL A 91 1.91 -5.46 11.68
CA VAL A 91 1.02 -6.41 11.02
C VAL A 91 1.48 -7.81 11.36
N THR A 92 0.57 -8.63 11.90
CA THR A 92 0.84 -10.04 12.23
C THR A 92 0.08 -10.96 11.29
N ILE A 93 0.79 -11.85 10.62
CA ILE A 93 0.21 -12.89 9.76
C ILE A 93 0.20 -14.17 10.59
N PRO A 94 -0.98 -14.71 10.93
CA PRO A 94 -1.10 -15.86 11.82
C PRO A 94 -0.49 -17.11 11.19
N SER A 95 -0.18 -18.11 12.02
CA SER A 95 0.28 -19.41 11.55
C SER A 95 -0.79 -20.12 10.70
N ARG A 96 -0.37 -20.84 9.67
CA ARG A 96 -1.26 -21.58 8.76
C ARG A 96 -0.50 -22.72 8.08
N ASN A 97 -1.11 -23.90 7.99
CA ASN A 97 -0.58 -25.03 7.19
C ASN A 97 0.91 -25.33 7.43
N GLY A 98 1.36 -25.35 8.69
CA GLY A 98 2.78 -25.59 9.04
C GLY A 98 3.71 -24.38 8.88
N ILE A 99 3.21 -23.25 8.38
CA ILE A 99 3.92 -21.97 8.33
C ILE A 99 3.73 -21.26 9.67
N LYS A 100 4.84 -20.83 10.29
CA LYS A 100 4.81 -20.11 11.57
C LYS A 100 4.27 -18.70 11.39
N GLU A 101 3.75 -18.12 12.48
CA GLU A 101 3.39 -16.71 12.53
C GLU A 101 4.60 -15.83 12.17
N THR A 102 4.35 -14.73 11.46
CA THR A 102 5.36 -13.68 11.26
C THR A 102 4.77 -12.30 11.50
N LYS A 103 5.65 -11.32 11.72
CA LYS A 103 5.30 -9.92 11.97
C LYS A 103 6.16 -9.00 11.14
N THR A 104 5.59 -7.87 10.74
CA THR A 104 6.31 -6.77 10.11
C THR A 104 5.79 -5.43 10.64
N ASP A 105 6.69 -4.51 10.90
CA ASP A 105 6.37 -3.12 11.28
C ASP A 105 6.47 -2.16 10.08
N ARG A 106 6.71 -2.69 8.88
CA ARG A 106 6.96 -1.89 7.68
C ARG A 106 5.66 -1.41 7.03
N VAL A 107 4.75 -0.88 7.83
CA VAL A 107 3.41 -0.44 7.45
C VAL A 107 3.06 0.90 8.10
N ILE A 108 2.50 1.84 7.33
CA ILE A 108 1.92 3.10 7.84
C ILE A 108 0.42 3.07 7.61
N ARG A 109 -0.38 3.46 8.61
CA ARG A 109 -1.81 3.76 8.43
C ARG A 109 -2.10 5.23 8.72
N PHE A 110 -2.88 5.86 7.85
CA PHE A 110 -3.43 7.20 8.05
C PHE A 110 -4.85 7.09 8.63
N THR A 111 -5.23 8.02 9.49
CA THR A 111 -6.58 8.05 10.05
C THR A 111 -7.61 8.31 8.94
N ASP A 112 -8.82 7.78 9.11
CA ASP A 112 -9.96 8.10 8.24
C ASP A 112 -10.54 9.48 8.59
N ASP A 113 -9.74 10.51 8.33
CA ASP A 113 -10.11 11.91 8.48
C ASP A 113 -9.98 12.62 7.14
N ARG A 114 -11.08 13.19 6.65
CA ARG A 114 -11.15 13.84 5.32
C ARG A 114 -10.20 15.03 5.18
N SER A 115 -9.79 15.67 6.28
CA SER A 115 -8.80 16.77 6.25
C SER A 115 -7.40 16.31 5.80
N LEU A 116 -7.11 15.00 5.82
CA LEU A 116 -5.89 14.43 5.22
C LEU A 116 -5.94 14.32 3.69
N GLY A 117 -7.05 14.72 3.07
CA GLY A 117 -7.22 14.70 1.62
C GLY A 117 -6.98 13.29 1.05
N ALA A 118 -6.08 13.20 0.07
CA ALA A 118 -5.81 11.97 -0.66
C ALA A 118 -5.18 10.85 0.16
N LEU A 119 -4.68 11.12 1.38
CA LEU A 119 -4.12 10.11 2.28
C LEU A 119 -5.15 9.53 3.26
N SER A 120 -6.35 10.11 3.32
CA SER A 120 -7.39 9.74 4.29
C SER A 120 -7.72 8.24 4.22
N GLY A 121 -7.63 7.55 5.36
CA GLY A 121 -7.97 6.13 5.49
C GLY A 121 -7.05 5.15 4.73
N LEU A 122 -5.93 5.63 4.17
CA LEU A 122 -5.00 4.77 3.42
C LEU A 122 -3.99 4.06 4.32
N VAL A 123 -3.49 2.93 3.83
CA VAL A 123 -2.39 2.15 4.37
C VAL A 123 -1.29 2.00 3.32
N ARG A 124 -0.04 2.17 3.74
CA ARG A 124 1.19 2.00 2.93
C ARG A 124 1.95 0.80 3.47
N LEU A 125 2.15 -0.21 2.64
CA LEU A 125 3.07 -1.32 2.94
C LEU A 125 4.39 -1.04 2.24
N GLU A 126 5.51 -1.17 2.96
CA GLU A 126 6.81 -0.98 2.32
C GLU A 126 7.06 -2.07 1.28
N PHE A 127 7.34 -1.64 0.04
CA PHE A 127 7.49 -2.54 -1.08
C PHE A 127 8.49 -3.67 -0.81
N GLY A 128 9.72 -3.32 -0.42
CA GLY A 128 10.81 -4.27 -0.19
C GLY A 128 10.68 -5.12 1.08
N ALA A 129 9.67 -4.87 1.92
CA ALA A 129 9.42 -5.65 3.13
C ALA A 129 8.38 -6.76 2.95
N MET A 130 7.70 -6.79 1.80
CA MET A 130 6.74 -7.84 1.46
C MET A 130 7.42 -8.88 0.55
N ASP A 131 6.97 -10.12 0.62
CA ASP A 131 7.60 -11.22 -0.13
C ASP A 131 7.39 -11.06 -1.63
N GLN A 132 6.18 -10.65 -2.03
CA GLN A 132 5.84 -10.50 -3.44
C GLN A 132 4.72 -9.48 -3.65
N TRP A 133 4.85 -8.73 -4.73
CA TRP A 133 3.82 -7.85 -5.29
C TRP A 133 3.42 -8.36 -6.66
N LEU A 134 2.12 -8.35 -6.96
CA LEU A 134 1.63 -8.55 -8.32
C LEU A 134 0.74 -7.40 -8.73
N GLU A 135 0.91 -6.96 -9.96
CA GLU A 135 -0.02 -6.10 -10.68
C GLU A 135 -0.65 -6.95 -11.77
N GLU A 136 -1.97 -7.11 -11.70
CA GLU A 136 -2.68 -8.22 -12.34
C GLU A 136 -2.03 -9.56 -11.95
N ASP A 137 -1.62 -10.38 -12.91
CA ASP A 137 -0.88 -11.64 -12.67
C ASP A 137 0.63 -11.51 -12.84
N VAL A 138 1.15 -10.29 -12.98
CA VAL A 138 2.57 -10.07 -13.24
C VAL A 138 3.28 -9.61 -11.98
N PRO A 139 4.40 -10.25 -11.59
CA PRO A 139 5.23 -9.77 -10.49
C PRO A 139 5.75 -8.35 -10.74
N VAL A 140 5.63 -7.50 -9.71
CA VAL A 140 6.24 -6.18 -9.69
C VAL A 140 7.55 -6.27 -8.92
N TYR A 141 8.60 -5.64 -9.44
CA TYR A 141 9.93 -5.61 -8.82
C TYR A 141 10.36 -4.18 -8.51
N VAL A 142 11.03 -4.01 -7.38
CA VAL A 142 11.62 -2.77 -6.85
C VAL A 142 10.59 -1.71 -6.42
N HIS A 143 9.70 -1.30 -7.31
CA HIS A 143 8.64 -0.33 -7.06
C HIS A 143 7.56 -0.41 -8.17
N PRO A 144 6.34 0.11 -7.91
CA PRO A 144 5.30 0.25 -8.94
C PRO A 144 5.79 1.03 -10.16
N LYS A 145 5.26 0.69 -11.34
CA LYS A 145 5.57 1.42 -12.58
C LYS A 145 4.81 2.74 -12.60
N ASP A 146 5.42 3.77 -13.19
CA ASP A 146 4.75 5.06 -13.39
C ASP A 146 3.78 4.93 -14.59
N PRO A 147 2.44 5.02 -14.37
CA PRO A 147 1.46 4.84 -15.43
C PRO A 147 1.48 5.95 -16.48
N PHE A 148 2.18 7.07 -16.22
CA PHE A 148 2.30 8.19 -17.15
C PHE A 148 3.56 8.13 -18.01
N LYS A 149 4.39 7.09 -17.85
CA LYS A 149 5.65 6.92 -18.59
C LYS A 149 5.65 5.70 -19.51
N ARG A 150 4.63 4.84 -19.44
CA ARG A 150 4.61 3.54 -20.12
C ARG A 150 3.21 3.10 -20.52
N ILE A 151 3.15 2.33 -21.60
CA ILE A 151 2.00 1.50 -21.97
C ILE A 151 2.41 0.06 -21.69
N ASP A 152 1.70 -0.62 -20.78
CA ASP A 152 1.97 -2.02 -20.44
C ASP A 152 0.78 -2.90 -20.82
N ILE A 153 1.08 -4.13 -21.25
CA ILE A 153 0.11 -5.21 -21.49
C ILE A 153 0.42 -6.30 -20.46
N LEU A 154 -0.50 -6.54 -19.53
CA LEU A 154 -0.31 -7.48 -18.43
C LEU A 154 -1.35 -8.60 -18.52
N PRO A 155 -0.94 -9.89 -18.46
CA PRO A 155 -1.85 -11.00 -18.22
C PRO A 155 -2.68 -10.78 -16.95
N SER A 156 -3.96 -11.12 -17.03
CA SER A 156 -4.90 -11.01 -15.91
C SER A 156 -5.88 -12.18 -15.88
N SER A 157 -6.07 -12.71 -14.68
CA SER A 157 -7.02 -13.74 -14.29
C SER A 157 -8.29 -13.16 -13.70
N ARG A 158 -8.47 -11.82 -13.74
CA ARG A 158 -9.69 -11.18 -13.28
C ARG A 158 -10.88 -11.68 -14.10
N PRO A 159 -11.99 -12.05 -13.47
CA PRO A 159 -13.20 -12.32 -14.20
C PRO A 159 -13.68 -11.03 -14.86
N ILE A 160 -14.05 -11.14 -16.13
CA ILE A 160 -14.78 -10.09 -16.83
C ILE A 160 -16.22 -10.57 -17.00
N GLU A 161 -17.16 -9.66 -16.80
CA GLU A 161 -18.57 -9.89 -17.12
C GLU A 161 -18.86 -9.19 -18.44
N VAL A 162 -19.35 -9.95 -19.41
CA VAL A 162 -19.80 -9.43 -20.70
C VAL A 162 -21.31 -9.50 -20.72
N ARG A 163 -21.96 -8.35 -20.86
CA ARG A 163 -23.41 -8.26 -21.02
C ARG A 163 -23.78 -7.81 -22.42
N VAL A 164 -24.79 -8.44 -23.02
CA VAL A 164 -25.35 -8.09 -24.32
C VAL A 164 -26.82 -7.75 -24.11
N GLU A 165 -27.25 -6.58 -24.57
CA GLU A 165 -28.62 -6.05 -24.33
C GLU A 165 -29.01 -5.96 -22.84
N GLY A 166 -28.03 -5.70 -21.97
CA GLY A 166 -28.25 -5.62 -20.52
C GLY A 166 -28.41 -6.96 -19.81
N ARG A 167 -28.13 -8.08 -20.51
CA ARG A 167 -28.12 -9.44 -19.98
C ARG A 167 -26.72 -10.03 -19.98
#